data_AF-A0A3C0G6S3-F1
#
_entry.id   AF-A0A3C0G6S3-F1
#
_cell.length_a   1.000
_cell.length_b   1.000
_cell.length_c   1.000
_cell.angle_alpha   90.00
_cell.angle_beta   90.00
_cell.angle_gamma   90.00
#
_symmetry.space_group_name_H-M   'P 1'
#
loop_
_entity.id
_entity.type
_entity.pdbx_description
1 polymer ?
#
loop_
_entity_poly.entity_id
_entity_poly.type
_entity_poly.pdbx_seq_one_letter_code
_entity_poly.pdbx_strand_id
1 'polypeptide(L)' 'HSLLKWHDKARQEGINFKMVGFIHDEYQVEVIGTEEEAKRLGQIQADCMLETGQELGFKIPTPGSYDIGKNWAETH' A
#
# COMPACT_ATOMS: atom_id res chain seq x y z
N HIS A 1 0.34 4.92 -11.54
CA HIS A 1 -0.55 5.87 -10.84
C HIS A 1 -0.56 5.58 -9.34
N SER A 2 -1.26 4.55 -8.86
CA SER A 2 -1.30 4.21 -7.42
C SER A 2 0.08 3.96 -6.80
N LEU A 3 0.94 3.16 -7.44
CA LEU A 3 2.30 2.86 -6.97
C LEU A 3 3.12 4.11 -6.61
N LEU A 4 3.18 5.07 -7.53
CA LEU A 4 3.94 6.32 -7.32
C LEU A 4 3.30 7.15 -6.19
N LYS A 5 1.98 7.22 -6.17
CA LYS A 5 1.22 8.02 -5.20
C LYS A 5 1.44 7.56 -3.76
N TRP A 6 1.36 6.25 -3.50
CA TRP A 6 1.55 5.75 -2.14
C TRP A 6 3.02 5.88 -1.71
N HIS A 7 3.98 5.72 -2.62
CA HIS A 7 5.40 5.95 -2.33
C HIS A 7 5.65 7.40 -1.89
N ASP A 8 5.05 8.36 -2.58
CA ASP A 8 5.21 9.78 -2.25
C ASP A 8 4.59 10.11 -0.90
N LYS A 9 3.36 9.65 -0.62
CA LYS A 9 2.69 9.84 0.68
C LYS A 9 3.47 9.19 1.83
N ALA A 10 3.89 7.93 1.66
CA ALA A 10 4.65 7.21 2.68
C ALA A 10 5.98 7.89 3.01
N ARG A 11 6.70 8.42 2.00
CA ARG A 11 7.93 9.18 2.20
C ARG A 11 7.69 10.53 2.87
N GLN A 12 6.60 11.22 2.54
CA GLN A 12 6.23 12.47 3.20
C GLN A 12 5.92 12.25 4.69
N GLU A 13 5.36 11.10 5.04
CA GLU A 13 5.12 10.70 6.43
C GLU A 13 6.35 10.13 7.14
N GLY A 14 7.49 9.98 6.46
CA GLY A 14 8.73 9.48 7.04
C GLY A 14 8.73 7.98 7.32
N ILE A 15 7.79 7.21 6.74
CA ILE A 15 7.73 5.75 6.92
C ILE A 15 8.95 5.12 6.25
N ASN A 16 9.70 4.32 7.00
CA ASN A 16 10.82 3.57 6.47
C ASN A 16 10.34 2.23 5.88
N PHE A 17 10.33 2.12 4.56
CA PHE A 17 9.81 0.95 3.85
C PHE A 17 10.68 0.55 2.66
N LYS A 18 10.54 -0.72 2.26
CA LYS A 18 11.14 -1.29 1.06
C LYS A 18 10.10 -2.15 0.34
N MET A 19 9.75 -1.78 -0.89
CA MET A 19 8.92 -2.64 -1.73
C MET A 19 9.75 -3.84 -2.20
N VAL A 20 9.28 -5.04 -1.90
CA VAL A 20 9.97 -6.32 -2.20
C VAL A 20 9.25 -7.14 -3.26
N GLY A 21 7.97 -6.84 -3.54
CA GLY A 21 7.20 -7.48 -4.61
C GLY A 21 6.16 -6.55 -5.22
N PHE A 22 5.92 -6.74 -6.52
CA PHE A 22 4.80 -6.15 -7.25
C PHE A 22 4.16 -7.23 -8.12
N ILE A 23 3.09 -7.83 -7.63
CA ILE A 23 2.48 -9.03 -8.19
C ILE A 23 1.09 -8.66 -8.65
N HIS A 24 0.90 -8.45 -9.96
CA HIS A 24 -0.40 -8.18 -10.61
C HIS A 24 -1.28 -7.10 -9.92
N ASP A 25 -2.00 -7.45 -8.87
CA ASP A 25 -2.90 -6.64 -8.04
C ASP A 25 -2.40 -6.39 -6.59
N GLU A 26 -1.27 -6.96 -6.20
CA GLU A 26 -0.67 -6.93 -4.85
C GLU A 26 0.67 -6.18 -4.82
N TYR A 27 0.89 -5.42 -3.74
CA TYR A 27 2.22 -4.90 -3.36
C TYR A 27 2.71 -5.64 -2.11
N GLN A 28 3.87 -6.29 -2.20
CA GLN A 28 4.55 -6.81 -1.02
C GLN A 28 5.58 -5.79 -0.55
N VAL A 29 5.43 -5.30 0.68
CA VAL A 29 6.28 -4.23 1.23
C VAL A 29 6.78 -4.60 2.62
N GLU A 30 8.08 -4.49 2.81
CA GLU A 30 8.73 -4.59 4.11
C GLU A 30 8.71 -3.21 4.79
N VAL A 31 8.20 -3.12 6.01
CA VAL A 31 8.25 -1.91 6.84
C VAL A 31 9.29 -2.09 7.92
N ILE A 32 10.27 -1.19 7.95
CA ILE A 32 11.39 -1.22 8.89
C ILE A 32 11.05 -0.26 10.02
N GLY A 33 10.24 -0.74 10.96
CA GLY A 33 9.73 0.09 12.05
C GLY A 33 8.74 -0.67 12.94
N THR A 34 7.71 0.05 13.37
CA THR A 34 6.64 -0.43 14.24
C THR A 34 5.48 -1.05 13.45
N GLU A 35 4.68 -1.87 14.11
CA GLU A 35 3.43 -2.41 13.53
C GLU A 35 2.44 -1.28 13.18
N GLU A 36 2.45 -0.17 13.91
CA GLU A 36 1.61 0.99 13.63
C GLU A 36 2.03 1.71 12.33
N GLU A 37 3.33 1.81 12.06
CA GLU A 37 3.82 2.28 10.75
C GLU A 37 3.43 1.32 9.63
N ALA A 38 3.41 0.02 9.89
CA ALA A 38 2.98 -0.98 8.92
C ALA A 38 1.48 -0.87 8.60
N LYS A 39 0.62 -0.74 9.63
CA LYS A 39 -0.81 -0.45 9.46
C LYS A 39 -1.04 0.86 8.72
N ARG A 40 -0.28 1.90 9.08
CA ARG A 40 -0.37 3.20 8.41
C ARG A 40 -0.02 3.10 6.93
N LEU A 41 1.05 2.37 6.59
CA LEU A 41 1.43 2.16 5.20
C LEU A 41 0.38 1.38 4.41
N GLY A 42 -0.17 0.31 4.99
CA GLY A 42 -1.28 -0.46 4.40
C GLY A 42 -2.50 0.42 4.12
N GLN A 43 -2.88 1.28 5.07
CA GLN A 43 -3.96 2.24 4.88
C GLN A 43 -3.68 3.23 3.74
N ILE A 44 -2.46 3.80 3.69
CA ILE A 44 -2.05 4.70 2.59
C ILE A 44 -2.18 4.02 1.23
N GLN A 45 -1.76 2.76 1.12
CA GLN A 45 -1.84 1.99 -0.12
C GLN A 45 -3.29 1.73 -0.53
N ALA A 46 -4.13 1.27 0.40
CA ALA A 46 -5.55 1.02 0.17
C ALA A 46 -6.28 2.30 -0.30
N ASP A 47 -6.04 3.42 0.38
CA ASP A 47 -6.60 4.73 0.02
C ASP A 47 -6.12 5.17 -1.38
N CYS A 48 -4.82 5.00 -1.68
CA CYS A 48 -4.27 5.39 -2.98
C CYS A 48 -4.81 4.55 -4.14
N MET A 49 -5.13 3.26 -3.92
CA MET A 49 -5.82 2.44 -4.93
C MET A 49 -7.20 3.01 -5.25
N LEU A 50 -8.00 3.28 -4.20
CA LEU A 50 -9.34 3.85 -4.35
C LEU A 50 -9.30 5.22 -5.06
N GLU A 51 -8.45 6.13 -4.58
CA GLU A 51 -8.28 7.46 -5.16
C GLU A 51 -7.84 7.38 -6.62
N THR A 52 -6.89 6.49 -6.96
CA THR A 52 -6.41 6.33 -8.33
C THR A 52 -7.54 5.86 -9.25
N GLY A 53 -8.38 4.92 -8.82
CA GLY A 53 -9.53 4.49 -9.61
C GLY A 53 -10.52 5.63 -9.88
N GLN A 54 -10.79 6.46 -8.87
CA GLN A 54 -11.64 7.64 -9.00
C GLN A 54 -11.04 8.67 -9.97
N GLU A 55 -9.75 8.96 -9.87
CA GLU A 55 -9.02 9.89 -10.75
C GLU A 55 -9.01 9.43 -12.21
N LEU A 56 -8.97 8.11 -12.44
CA LEU A 56 -9.05 7.51 -13.77
C LEU A 56 -10.49 7.36 -14.30
N GLY A 57 -11.49 7.76 -13.53
CA GLY A 57 -12.90 7.71 -13.93
C GLY A 57 -13.50 6.29 -13.92
N PHE A 58 -12.97 5.39 -13.11
CA PHE A 58 -13.54 4.04 -12.99
C PHE A 58 -14.95 4.11 -12.39
N LYS A 59 -15.89 3.39 -13.00
CA LYS A 59 -17.29 3.37 -12.57
C LYS A 59 -17.54 2.53 -11.32
N ILE A 60 -16.60 1.65 -11.00
CA ILE A 60 -16.67 0.74 -9.85
C ILE A 60 -15.53 1.13 -8.91
N PRO A 61 -15.79 1.33 -7.60
CA PRO A 61 -14.76 1.57 -6.61
C PRO A 61 -13.68 0.48 -6.61
N THR A 62 -12.43 0.87 -6.39
CA THR A 62 -11.27 -0.05 -6.31
C THR A 62 -10.61 0.06 -4.93
N PRO A 63 -11.33 -0.29 -3.84
CA PRO A 63 -10.74 -0.27 -2.51
C PRO A 63 -9.62 -1.32 -2.42
N GLY A 64 -8.46 -0.92 -1.89
CA GLY A 64 -7.43 -1.89 -1.52
C GLY A 64 -7.71 -2.51 -0.14
N SER A 65 -7.20 -3.70 0.07
CA SER A 65 -7.08 -4.35 1.38
C SER A 65 -5.60 -4.52 1.72
N TYR A 66 -5.30 -4.77 2.99
CA TYR A 66 -3.94 -5.05 3.44
C TYR A 66 -3.97 -5.98 4.66
N ASP A 67 -2.94 -6.82 4.75
CA ASP A 67 -2.67 -7.70 5.88
C ASP A 67 -1.24 -7.47 6.38
N ILE A 68 -1.03 -7.63 7.69
CA ILE A 68 0.26 -7.40 8.35
C ILE A 68 0.74 -8.71 8.96
N GLY A 69 1.96 -9.11 8.59
CA GLY A 69 2.55 -10.40 8.96
C GLY A 69 4.06 -10.39 8.86
N LYS A 70 4.69 -11.43 9.37
CA LYS A 70 6.16 -11.60 9.41
C LYS A 70 6.72 -12.31 8.19
N ASN A 71 5.85 -12.85 7.33
CA ASN A 71 6.21 -13.54 6.11
C ASN A 71 5.06 -13.42 5.09
N TRP A 72 5.34 -13.76 3.84
CA TRP A 72 4.38 -13.60 2.75
C TRP A 72 3.11 -14.46 2.92
N ALA A 73 3.21 -15.64 3.53
CA ALA A 73 2.05 -16.50 3.74
C ALA A 73 1.05 -15.92 4.77
N GLU A 74 1.48 -14.98 5.62
CA GLU A 74 0.63 -14.26 6.56
C GLU A 74 0.03 -12.97 5.96
N THR A 75 0.51 -12.53 4.79
CA THR A 75 0.12 -11.24 4.19
C THR A 75 -0.51 -11.35 2.80
N HIS A 76 -0.66 -12.57 2.27
CA HIS A 76 -1.29 -12.86 0.98
C HIS A 76 -2.78 -13.19 1.15
#